data_AF-A0AAE9A402-F1
#
_entry.id   AF-A0AAE9A402-F1
#
_cell.length_a   1.000
_cell.length_b   1.000
_cell.length_c   1.000
_cell.angle_alpha   90.00
_cell.angle_beta   90.00
_cell.angle_gamma   90.00
#
_symmetry.space_group_name_H-M   'P 1'
#
loop_
_entity.id
_entity.type
_entity.pdbx_description
1 polymer ?
#
loop_
_entity_poly.entity_id
_entity_poly.type
_entity_poly.pdbx_seq_one_letter_code
_entity_poly.pdbx_strand_id
1 'polypeptide(L)'
;MKLLCLLILFLALVSLASAHRHRHHRHGKFTGKRPKKIVKIIHVGGGNNFHGPKKVTTPPAASSSSSSSSSSSEEVPPAFDTDNEEVKTTLPAPPPTTTTKTTTTTTTTTTTTKKPEPKCDEGWLTFQRIHSPWCVLVGNKGANNHQLTQPEAEKVCKQFQATLTGLTNDDERKQIANEALHQLGEIGIEMGAVWLGAKTRAACKTESCGIHDTFEWTDGSTSGTGGFVFGKNEPDDEIYPGNHACLQQIIMSPTFVPSTDEEKEMKSKFQHGELDKYKCESPEHPKTRLYASCKVCSKIYDSSCVGDDGSYGGWCVPADDVPITYTLGNPPAIGFATPTDCWTDLTCPSGTTREFLIDGSIPSEGNPYGAQTLAYCEESGPAAGVWRIWVADDHEITNMRCVG
;
A
#
# COMPACT_ATOMS: atom_id res chain seq x y z
N MET A 1 51.50 -34.90 -42.78
CA MET A 1 50.23 -34.16 -42.61
C MET A 1 49.01 -35.04 -42.32
N LYS A 2 48.84 -36.24 -42.91
CA LYS A 2 47.68 -37.12 -42.62
C LYS A 2 47.68 -37.75 -41.21
N LEU A 3 48.85 -38.00 -40.62
CA LEU A 3 48.95 -38.62 -39.29
C LEU A 3 48.62 -37.64 -38.13
N LEU A 4 48.83 -36.33 -38.34
CA LEU A 4 48.56 -35.30 -37.35
C LEU A 4 47.06 -34.98 -37.24
N CYS A 5 46.32 -35.00 -38.37
CA CYS A 5 44.86 -34.85 -38.36
C CYS A 5 44.15 -36.03 -37.70
N LEU A 6 44.67 -37.26 -37.86
CA LEU A 6 44.11 -38.45 -37.22
C LEU A 6 44.28 -38.43 -35.69
N LEU A 7 45.39 -37.89 -35.19
CA LEU A 7 45.64 -37.75 -33.75
C LEU A 7 44.72 -36.71 -33.09
N ILE A 8 44.45 -35.60 -33.79
CA ILE A 8 43.56 -34.53 -33.32
C ILE A 8 42.09 -35.01 -33.31
N LEU A 9 41.67 -35.79 -34.31
CA LEU A 9 40.32 -36.37 -34.34
C LEU A 9 40.12 -37.41 -33.23
N PHE A 10 41.15 -38.20 -32.90
CA PHE A 10 41.10 -39.17 -31.82
C PHE A 10 41.02 -38.50 -30.43
N LEU A 11 41.77 -37.41 -30.22
CA LEU A 11 41.73 -36.64 -28.97
C LEU A 11 40.37 -35.92 -28.76
N ALA A 12 39.70 -35.50 -29.84
CA ALA A 12 38.36 -34.92 -29.77
C ALA A 12 37.26 -35.96 -29.46
N LEU A 13 37.42 -37.21 -29.88
CA LEU A 13 36.45 -38.28 -29.59
C LEU A 13 36.58 -38.81 -28.15
N VAL A 14 37.78 -38.78 -27.56
CA VAL A 14 38.00 -39.20 -26.16
C VAL A 14 37.44 -38.17 -25.16
N SER A 15 37.39 -36.87 -25.51
CA SER A 15 36.81 -35.84 -24.63
C SER A 15 35.28 -35.82 -24.61
N LEU A 16 34.59 -36.34 -25.63
CA LEU A 16 33.12 -36.44 -25.64
C LEU A 16 32.57 -37.66 -24.88
N ALA A 17 33.39 -38.65 -24.52
CA ALA A 17 32.94 -39.88 -23.86
C ALA A 17 32.94 -39.83 -22.31
N SER A 18 33.38 -38.73 -21.69
CA SER A 18 33.51 -38.63 -20.21
C SER A 18 32.51 -37.70 -19.52
N ALA A 19 31.55 -37.13 -20.24
CA ALA A 19 30.58 -36.18 -19.68
C ALA A 19 29.13 -36.70 -19.73
N HIS A 20 28.89 -37.95 -19.32
CA HIS A 20 27.55 -38.38 -18.96
C HIS A 20 27.59 -39.43 -17.83
N ARG A 21 26.85 -39.12 -16.75
CA ARG A 21 26.28 -40.01 -15.72
C ARG A 21 26.92 -40.03 -14.31
N HIS A 22 26.26 -39.26 -13.43
CA HIS A 22 25.91 -39.49 -12.01
C HIS A 22 26.99 -39.79 -10.94
N ARG A 23 27.02 -38.93 -9.91
CA ARG A 23 27.16 -39.41 -8.52
C ARG A 23 26.40 -38.54 -7.51
N HIS A 24 25.73 -39.25 -6.59
CA HIS A 24 24.87 -38.78 -5.51
C HIS A 24 25.64 -38.20 -4.30
N HIS A 25 24.96 -37.26 -3.63
CA HIS A 25 24.94 -36.90 -2.19
C HIS A 25 26.23 -36.55 -1.42
N ARG A 26 26.28 -35.30 -0.92
CA ARG A 26 25.98 -34.96 0.49
C ARG A 26 25.75 -33.45 0.64
N HIS A 27 24.51 -33.05 0.95
CA HIS A 27 24.18 -31.70 1.42
C HIS A 27 24.27 -31.66 2.95
N GLY A 28 25.10 -30.74 3.47
CA GLY A 28 25.05 -30.31 4.86
C GLY A 28 23.75 -29.56 5.13
N LYS A 29 23.09 -29.92 6.24
CA LYS A 29 21.77 -29.45 6.64
C LYS A 29 21.92 -28.11 7.37
N PHE A 30 21.62 -27.00 6.71
CA PHE A 30 21.46 -25.70 7.38
C PHE A 30 19.99 -25.55 7.78
N THR A 31 19.65 -25.93 9.01
CA THR A 31 18.32 -25.72 9.58
C THR A 31 18.25 -24.35 10.23
N GLY A 32 17.98 -23.32 9.43
CA GLY A 32 17.52 -22.02 9.91
C GLY A 32 16.20 -21.70 9.21
N LYS A 33 15.08 -21.87 9.91
CA LYS A 33 13.75 -21.45 9.44
C LYS A 33 13.76 -19.91 9.32
N ARG A 34 13.99 -19.38 8.12
CA ARG A 34 13.57 -18.01 7.80
C ARG A 34 12.04 -18.04 7.64
N PRO A 35 11.29 -17.14 8.29
CA PRO A 35 9.86 -17.03 8.04
C PRO A 35 9.65 -16.67 6.57
N LYS A 36 9.05 -17.58 5.80
CA LYS A 36 8.57 -17.27 4.45
C LYS A 36 7.40 -16.32 4.64
N LYS A 37 7.62 -15.04 4.34
CA LYS A 37 6.55 -14.05 4.22
C LYS A 37 5.69 -14.52 3.05
N ILE A 38 4.52 -15.08 3.35
CA ILE A 38 3.54 -15.49 2.34
C ILE A 38 2.89 -14.18 1.89
N VAL A 39 3.39 -13.61 0.80
CA VAL A 39 2.64 -12.59 0.05
C VAL A 39 1.56 -13.35 -0.69
N LYS A 40 0.31 -13.16 -0.25
CA LYS A 40 -0.86 -13.78 -0.88
C LYS A 40 -1.07 -13.08 -2.22
N ILE A 41 -0.62 -13.71 -3.31
CA ILE A 41 -0.94 -13.25 -4.66
C ILE A 41 -2.46 -13.34 -4.81
N ILE A 42 -3.14 -12.19 -4.83
CA ILE A 42 -4.57 -12.12 -5.08
C ILE A 42 -4.78 -12.46 -6.56
N HIS A 43 -5.01 -13.75 -6.84
CA HIS A 43 -5.52 -14.19 -8.12
C HIS A 43 -7.01 -13.88 -8.15
N VAL A 44 -7.41 -12.90 -8.96
CA VAL A 44 -8.84 -12.68 -9.28
C VAL A 44 -9.25 -13.70 -10.35
N GLY A 45 -10.33 -14.40 -10.08
CA GLY A 45 -10.67 -15.70 -10.66
C GLY A 45 -11.02 -15.73 -12.15
N GLY A 46 -10.68 -16.87 -12.74
CA GLY A 46 -11.36 -17.43 -13.91
C GLY A 46 -11.69 -18.89 -13.58
N GLY A 47 -12.95 -19.17 -13.26
CA GLY A 47 -13.41 -20.53 -12.97
C GLY A 47 -13.31 -21.42 -14.20
N ASN A 48 -12.77 -22.63 -14.02
CA ASN A 48 -13.22 -23.84 -14.70
C ASN A 48 -12.69 -25.08 -13.95
N ASN A 49 -13.61 -26.01 -13.72
CA ASN A 49 -13.44 -27.26 -13.00
C ASN A 49 -12.24 -28.10 -13.50
N PHE A 50 -11.41 -28.58 -12.58
CA PHE A 50 -10.62 -29.78 -12.81
C PHE A 50 -10.57 -30.66 -11.56
N HIS A 51 -11.08 -31.88 -11.70
CA HIS A 51 -11.11 -32.89 -10.65
C HIS A 51 -9.85 -33.77 -10.69
N GLY A 52 -9.24 -33.93 -9.51
CA GLY A 52 -8.58 -35.17 -9.07
C GLY A 52 -7.07 -35.10 -8.82
N PRO A 53 -6.48 -36.02 -8.03
CA PRO A 53 -7.10 -37.15 -7.33
C PRO A 53 -6.99 -37.09 -5.79
N LYS A 54 -7.95 -37.78 -5.16
CA LYS A 54 -8.09 -38.03 -3.73
C LYS A 54 -6.84 -38.69 -3.13
N LYS A 55 -6.46 -38.29 -1.92
CA LYS A 55 -5.71 -39.15 -1.00
C LYS A 55 -6.39 -39.14 0.38
N VAL A 56 -7.06 -40.25 0.64
CA VAL A 56 -7.56 -40.68 1.96
C VAL A 56 -6.35 -41.07 2.81
N THR A 57 -6.28 -40.63 4.07
CA THR A 57 -5.94 -41.44 5.27
C THR A 57 -6.22 -40.62 6.55
N THR A 58 -6.89 -41.27 7.48
CA THR A 58 -7.39 -40.87 8.82
C THR A 58 -6.28 -40.67 9.89
N PRO A 59 -6.59 -40.08 11.06
CA PRO A 59 -5.63 -39.59 12.06
C PRO A 59 -5.37 -40.58 13.23
N PRO A 60 -4.36 -40.31 14.06
CA PRO A 60 -4.50 -40.48 15.52
C PRO A 60 -3.99 -39.22 16.25
N ALA A 61 -4.74 -38.65 17.21
CA ALA A 61 -4.98 -39.05 18.59
C ALA A 61 -4.11 -38.25 19.58
N ALA A 62 -4.79 -37.74 20.60
CA ALA A 62 -4.29 -36.89 21.67
C ALA A 62 -3.25 -37.58 22.57
N SER A 63 -2.36 -36.77 23.16
CA SER A 63 -1.88 -37.00 24.52
C SER A 63 -1.30 -35.72 25.12
N SER A 64 -1.51 -35.62 26.43
CA SER A 64 -1.29 -34.51 27.34
C SER A 64 0.03 -34.65 28.12
N SER A 65 0.42 -33.55 28.77
CA SER A 65 1.42 -33.43 29.86
C SER A 65 2.89 -33.68 29.44
N SER A 66 3.92 -33.00 29.96
CA SER A 66 4.13 -32.37 31.26
C SER A 66 5.35 -31.42 31.23
N SER A 67 5.41 -30.62 32.29
CA SER A 67 6.38 -29.65 32.81
C SER A 67 7.88 -29.96 32.65
N SER A 68 8.70 -28.90 32.58
CA SER A 68 10.01 -28.65 33.28
C SER A 68 10.67 -27.41 32.63
N SER A 69 10.66 -26.23 33.24
CA SER A 69 11.65 -25.69 34.19
C SER A 69 13.08 -25.59 33.65
N SER A 70 13.61 -24.37 33.53
CA SER A 70 15.02 -24.04 33.80
C SER A 70 15.19 -22.52 33.96
N SER A 71 15.54 -22.13 35.18
CA SER A 71 15.99 -20.80 35.59
C SER A 71 17.42 -20.54 35.12
N SER A 72 17.80 -19.27 34.99
CA SER A 72 19.17 -18.80 35.29
C SER A 72 19.12 -17.32 35.68
N SER A 73 19.50 -17.08 36.94
CA SER A 73 19.97 -15.83 37.56
C SER A 73 21.25 -15.33 36.86
N GLU A 74 21.93 -14.23 37.13
CA GLU A 74 21.94 -13.09 38.07
C GLU A 74 23.07 -12.18 37.51
N GLU A 75 23.09 -10.87 37.81
CA GLU A 75 24.25 -10.18 38.45
C GLU A 75 24.08 -8.65 38.41
N VAL A 76 24.16 -8.08 39.61
CA VAL A 76 24.25 -6.65 39.96
C VAL A 76 25.60 -6.46 40.63
N PRO A 77 26.27 -5.30 40.47
CA PRO A 77 27.26 -4.83 41.42
C PRO A 77 26.85 -3.52 42.14
N PRO A 78 27.50 -3.20 43.27
CA PRO A 78 26.80 -2.77 44.48
C PRO A 78 27.04 -1.30 44.88
N ALA A 79 26.23 -0.85 45.85
CA ALA A 79 26.40 0.37 46.62
C ALA A 79 27.54 0.24 47.66
N PHE A 80 28.19 1.37 47.94
CA PHE A 80 29.02 1.59 49.13
C PHE A 80 28.48 2.81 49.88
N ASP A 81 28.41 2.64 51.19
CA ASP A 81 27.83 3.53 52.21
C ASP A 81 28.95 4.08 53.11
N THR A 82 28.58 4.99 54.03
CA THR A 82 29.24 5.47 55.27
C THR A 82 29.79 6.92 55.36
N ASP A 83 29.00 7.72 56.11
CA ASP A 83 29.30 8.41 57.39
C ASP A 83 29.86 9.85 57.50
N ASN A 84 29.04 10.66 58.22
CA ASN A 84 29.31 11.71 59.22
C ASN A 84 30.26 12.90 58.91
N GLU A 85 29.80 14.14 59.13
CA GLU A 85 29.97 14.89 60.41
C GLU A 85 29.57 16.38 60.23
N GLU A 86 29.01 16.95 61.29
CA GLU A 86 28.35 18.25 61.40
C GLU A 86 29.35 19.37 61.77
N VAL A 87 29.43 20.47 61.01
CA VAL A 87 30.13 21.70 61.45
C VAL A 87 29.28 22.96 61.21
N LYS A 88 28.98 23.60 62.33
CA LYS A 88 28.26 24.86 62.54
C LYS A 88 29.18 26.07 62.34
N THR A 89 28.79 27.05 61.52
CA THR A 89 29.31 28.43 61.58
C THR A 89 28.26 29.42 61.08
N THR A 90 28.05 30.49 61.86
CA THR A 90 26.96 31.48 61.79
C THR A 90 27.48 32.82 61.27
N LEU A 91 26.62 33.58 60.53
CA LEU A 91 26.46 35.06 60.41
C LEU A 91 26.19 35.50 58.95
N PRO A 92 25.49 36.62 58.64
CA PRO A 92 24.53 37.45 59.39
C PRO A 92 23.16 37.60 58.67
N ALA A 93 22.20 38.27 59.31
CA ALA A 93 20.80 38.40 58.86
C ALA A 93 20.59 39.33 57.63
N PRO A 94 19.74 38.95 56.65
CA PRO A 94 19.24 39.86 55.61
C PRO A 94 17.89 40.52 55.96
N PRO A 95 17.57 41.69 55.34
CA PRO A 95 16.48 42.60 55.69
C PRO A 95 15.06 42.09 55.32
N PRO A 96 13.97 42.74 55.80
CA PRO A 96 12.64 42.15 55.79
C PRO A 96 12.01 41.99 54.41
N THR A 97 11.22 40.93 54.35
CA THR A 97 10.46 40.30 53.27
C THR A 97 9.60 41.25 52.45
N THR A 98 9.75 41.22 51.12
CA THR A 98 8.72 41.64 50.17
C THR A 98 8.15 40.41 49.47
N THR A 99 6.86 40.18 49.68
CA THR A 99 6.09 39.03 49.20
C THR A 99 5.99 39.01 47.67
N THR A 100 6.51 37.96 47.03
CA THR A 100 6.14 37.59 45.65
C THR A 100 5.46 36.23 45.70
N LYS A 101 4.16 36.19 45.36
CA LYS A 101 3.41 34.94 45.20
C LYS A 101 3.98 34.19 43.99
N THR A 102 4.73 33.12 44.25
CA THR A 102 5.10 32.14 43.23
C THR A 102 3.89 31.25 42.97
N THR A 103 3.24 31.44 41.83
CA THR A 103 2.25 30.51 41.29
C THR A 103 3.00 29.27 40.81
N THR A 104 2.93 28.19 41.56
CA THR A 104 3.39 26.87 41.12
C THR A 104 2.45 26.37 40.04
N THR A 105 2.80 26.58 38.77
CA THR A 105 2.13 25.94 37.64
C THR A 105 2.56 24.47 37.63
N THR A 106 1.71 23.60 38.15
CA THR A 106 1.84 22.15 37.94
C THR A 106 1.68 21.87 36.46
N THR A 107 2.80 21.67 35.75
CA THR A 107 2.80 21.17 34.38
C THR A 107 2.41 19.69 34.44
N THR A 108 1.12 19.43 34.37
CA THR A 108 0.61 18.11 34.01
C THR A 108 1.01 17.88 32.55
N THR A 109 2.05 17.09 32.33
CA THR A 109 2.38 16.58 31.00
C THR A 109 1.28 15.62 30.59
N THR A 110 0.26 16.13 29.92
CA THR A 110 -0.70 15.32 29.16
C THR A 110 0.08 14.68 28.02
N THR A 111 0.41 13.40 28.18
CA THR A 111 0.87 12.58 27.07
C THR A 111 -0.32 12.43 26.12
N THR A 112 -0.44 13.32 25.14
CA THR A 112 -1.31 13.11 23.99
C THR A 112 -0.76 11.92 23.23
N THR A 113 -1.36 10.75 23.43
CA THR A 113 -1.17 9.58 22.59
C THR A 113 -1.48 10.01 21.16
N LYS A 114 -0.45 10.18 20.32
CA LYS A 114 -0.64 10.50 18.91
C LYS A 114 -1.42 9.32 18.29
N LYS A 115 -2.68 9.62 17.96
CA LYS A 115 -3.65 8.78 17.27
C LYS A 115 -3.02 7.99 16.10
N PRO A 116 -3.43 6.73 15.83
CA PRO A 116 -2.95 5.98 14.68
C PRO A 116 -3.22 6.76 13.40
N GLU A 117 -2.16 7.09 12.66
CA GLU A 117 -2.31 7.66 11.32
C GLU A 117 -3.03 6.62 10.45
N PRO A 118 -4.05 7.02 9.67
CA PRO A 118 -4.70 6.12 8.72
C PRO A 118 -3.63 5.49 7.82
N LYS A 119 -3.75 4.18 7.58
CA LYS A 119 -2.83 3.40 6.74
C LYS A 119 -3.62 2.67 5.67
N CYS A 120 -2.98 2.47 4.53
CA CYS A 120 -3.54 1.66 3.48
C CYS A 120 -3.55 0.17 3.89
N ASP A 121 -4.45 -0.58 3.26
CA ASP A 121 -4.54 -2.03 3.44
C ASP A 121 -3.19 -2.71 3.09
N GLU A 122 -2.96 -3.90 3.66
CA GLU A 122 -1.77 -4.68 3.30
C GLU A 122 -1.70 -4.91 1.78
N GLY A 123 -0.52 -4.66 1.19
CA GLY A 123 -0.28 -4.76 -0.25
C GLY A 123 -0.57 -3.48 -1.04
N TRP A 124 -1.05 -2.41 -0.39
CA TRP A 124 -1.22 -1.10 -1.01
C TRP A 124 -0.06 -0.17 -0.63
N LEU A 125 0.51 0.51 -1.63
CA LEU A 125 1.41 1.63 -1.42
C LEU A 125 0.65 2.78 -0.73
N THR A 126 1.33 3.50 0.15
CA THR A 126 0.77 4.63 0.90
C THR A 126 1.51 5.90 0.54
N PHE A 127 0.79 6.89 0.03
CA PHE A 127 1.33 8.23 -0.23
C PHE A 127 0.61 9.26 0.63
N GLN A 128 1.34 10.23 1.19
CA GLN A 128 0.72 11.27 2.00
C GLN A 128 0.21 12.38 1.07
N ARG A 129 -1.12 12.57 1.02
CA ARG A 129 -1.76 13.72 0.38
C ARG A 129 -2.40 14.61 1.45
N ILE A 130 -2.87 15.79 1.03
CA ILE A 130 -3.25 16.87 1.96
C ILE A 130 -4.37 16.51 2.96
N HIS A 131 -5.30 15.63 2.58
CA HIS A 131 -6.46 15.26 3.42
C HIS A 131 -6.41 13.82 3.93
N SER A 132 -5.89 12.88 3.15
CA SER A 132 -5.85 11.46 3.53
C SER A 132 -4.67 10.78 2.84
N PRO A 133 -4.14 9.70 3.45
CA PRO A 133 -3.28 8.79 2.72
C PRO A 133 -3.94 8.33 1.43
N TRP A 134 -3.20 8.43 0.34
CA TRP A 134 -3.55 7.94 -0.97
C TRP A 134 -3.03 6.51 -1.12
N CYS A 135 -3.96 5.58 -1.26
CA CYS A 135 -3.64 4.17 -1.31
C CYS A 135 -3.58 3.69 -2.74
N VAL A 136 -2.46 3.11 -3.17
CA VAL A 136 -2.29 2.59 -4.54
C VAL A 136 -1.93 1.11 -4.53
N LEU A 137 -2.73 0.28 -5.20
CA LEU A 137 -2.44 -1.11 -5.50
C LEU A 137 -1.93 -1.21 -6.93
N VAL A 138 -0.73 -1.73 -7.11
CA VAL A 138 -0.26 -2.17 -8.43
C VAL A 138 -0.61 -3.64 -8.58
N GLY A 139 -1.16 -4.03 -9.72
CA GLY A 139 -1.55 -5.42 -9.97
C GLY A 139 -1.41 -5.84 -11.42
N ASN A 140 -1.52 -7.13 -11.67
CA ASN A 140 -1.52 -7.72 -13.00
C ASN A 140 -2.69 -8.72 -13.15
N LYS A 141 -3.20 -8.91 -14.37
CA LYS A 141 -4.37 -9.78 -14.64
C LYS A 141 -4.03 -11.28 -14.71
N GLY A 142 -2.75 -11.65 -14.78
CA GLY A 142 -2.29 -13.06 -14.85
C GLY A 142 -2.59 -13.82 -16.15
N ALA A 143 -3.73 -13.57 -16.81
CA ALA A 143 -4.16 -14.25 -18.03
C ALA A 143 -3.66 -13.58 -19.32
N ASN A 144 -3.66 -14.31 -20.45
CA ASN A 144 -3.37 -13.81 -21.81
C ASN A 144 -2.06 -13.01 -21.92
N ASN A 145 -0.93 -13.58 -21.49
CA ASN A 145 0.38 -12.90 -21.47
C ASN A 145 0.37 -11.59 -20.67
N HIS A 146 -0.53 -11.48 -19.68
CA HIS A 146 -0.74 -10.27 -18.88
C HIS A 146 -1.12 -9.05 -19.74
N GLN A 147 -1.73 -9.28 -20.91
CA GLN A 147 -2.22 -8.21 -21.77
C GLN A 147 -3.53 -7.65 -21.22
N LEU A 148 -3.59 -6.33 -21.13
CA LEU A 148 -4.71 -5.60 -20.52
C LEU A 148 -4.91 -4.28 -21.27
N THR A 149 -6.14 -3.95 -21.64
CA THR A 149 -6.50 -2.61 -22.15
C THR A 149 -6.74 -1.64 -20.98
N GLN A 150 -6.64 -0.33 -21.22
CA GLN A 150 -6.89 0.65 -20.17
C GLN A 150 -8.33 0.56 -19.62
N PRO A 151 -9.38 0.42 -20.47
CA PRO A 151 -10.75 0.26 -19.97
C PRO A 151 -10.96 -1.04 -19.18
N GLU A 152 -10.26 -2.13 -19.53
CA GLU A 152 -10.28 -3.34 -18.69
C GLU A 152 -9.56 -3.12 -17.36
N ALA A 153 -8.44 -2.40 -17.35
CA ALA A 153 -7.72 -2.03 -16.13
C ALA A 153 -8.61 -1.21 -15.19
N GLU A 154 -9.35 -0.24 -15.72
CA GLU A 154 -10.33 0.53 -14.96
C GLU A 154 -11.44 -0.36 -14.38
N LYS A 155 -11.97 -1.31 -15.18
CA LYS A 155 -12.95 -2.30 -14.69
C LYS A 155 -12.37 -3.16 -13.56
N VAL A 156 -11.10 -3.54 -13.61
CA VAL A 156 -10.43 -4.27 -12.52
C VAL A 156 -10.33 -3.39 -11.28
N CYS A 157 -9.92 -2.12 -11.41
CA CYS A 157 -9.89 -1.18 -10.28
C CYS A 157 -11.27 -1.07 -9.60
N LYS A 158 -12.34 -0.99 -10.41
CA LYS A 158 -13.71 -0.90 -9.90
C LYS A 158 -14.16 -2.13 -9.11
N GLN A 159 -13.60 -3.32 -9.37
CA GLN A 159 -13.86 -4.52 -8.54
C GLN A 159 -13.32 -4.37 -7.11
N PHE A 160 -12.30 -3.55 -6.93
CA PHE A 160 -11.74 -3.22 -5.62
C PHE A 160 -12.35 -1.95 -5.02
N GLN A 161 -13.42 -1.39 -5.60
CA GLN A 161 -13.95 -0.06 -5.23
C GLN A 161 -12.88 1.03 -5.36
N ALA A 162 -12.11 0.96 -6.44
CA ALA A 162 -11.02 1.88 -6.75
C ALA A 162 -11.17 2.43 -8.17
N THR A 163 -10.25 3.29 -8.57
CA THR A 163 -10.13 3.82 -9.94
C THR A 163 -8.67 3.76 -10.37
N LEU A 164 -8.34 3.88 -11.66
CA LEU A 164 -6.93 4.02 -12.05
C LEU A 164 -6.33 5.32 -11.49
N THR A 165 -5.13 5.25 -10.93
CA THR A 165 -4.50 6.37 -10.22
C THR A 165 -3.91 7.41 -11.16
N GLY A 166 -4.01 8.68 -10.77
CA GLY A 166 -3.11 9.74 -11.22
C GLY A 166 -1.85 9.84 -10.38
N LEU A 167 -0.91 10.69 -10.82
CA LEU A 167 0.39 10.92 -10.19
C LEU A 167 0.56 12.40 -9.83
N THR A 168 0.76 12.73 -8.56
CA THR A 168 0.97 14.13 -8.14
C THR A 168 2.41 14.60 -8.34
N ASN A 169 3.39 13.70 -8.21
CA ASN A 169 4.80 14.04 -8.22
C ASN A 169 5.69 12.87 -8.64
N ASP A 170 6.99 13.15 -8.74
CA ASP A 170 7.99 12.20 -9.22
C ASP A 170 8.26 11.03 -8.27
N ASP A 171 8.07 11.23 -6.96
CA ASP A 171 8.22 10.18 -5.96
C ASP A 171 7.08 9.16 -6.07
N GLU A 172 5.82 9.63 -6.13
CA GLU A 172 4.66 8.74 -6.38
C GLU A 172 4.85 7.94 -7.67
N ARG A 173 5.25 8.63 -8.76
CA ARG A 173 5.55 8.01 -10.06
C ARG A 173 6.58 6.90 -9.93
N LYS A 174 7.72 7.15 -9.27
CA LYS A 174 8.81 6.18 -9.16
C LYS A 174 8.48 5.02 -8.21
N GLN A 175 7.76 5.26 -7.12
CA GLN A 175 7.33 4.18 -6.22
C GLN A 175 6.37 3.21 -6.90
N ILE A 176 5.39 3.72 -7.66
CA ILE A 176 4.48 2.88 -8.46
C ILE A 176 5.26 2.10 -9.52
N ALA A 177 6.21 2.75 -10.20
CA ALA A 177 7.05 2.09 -11.19
C ALA A 177 7.89 0.96 -10.59
N ASN A 178 8.50 1.20 -9.42
CA ASN A 178 9.33 0.22 -8.72
C ASN A 178 8.51 -1.00 -8.27
N GLU A 179 7.31 -0.79 -7.74
CA GLU A 179 6.41 -1.90 -7.39
C GLU A 179 5.99 -2.69 -8.64
N ALA A 180 5.70 -2.01 -9.75
CA ALA A 180 5.42 -2.68 -11.01
C ALA A 180 6.63 -3.51 -11.52
N LEU A 181 7.85 -2.98 -11.39
CA LEU A 181 9.07 -3.71 -11.75
C LEU A 181 9.27 -4.95 -10.87
N HIS A 182 9.01 -4.83 -9.57
CA HIS A 182 9.02 -5.97 -8.65
C HIS A 182 8.05 -7.06 -9.12
N GLN A 183 6.80 -6.71 -9.43
CA GLN A 183 5.81 -7.68 -9.91
C GLN A 183 6.15 -8.30 -11.25
N LEU A 184 6.70 -7.52 -12.18
CA LEU A 184 7.21 -8.05 -13.45
C LEU A 184 8.36 -9.04 -13.23
N GLY A 185 9.25 -8.75 -12.29
CA GLY A 185 10.35 -9.63 -11.90
C GLY A 185 9.87 -10.98 -11.35
N GLU A 186 8.83 -10.99 -10.52
CA GLU A 186 8.22 -12.22 -9.98
C GLU A 186 7.64 -13.13 -11.08
N ILE A 187 7.23 -12.56 -12.22
CA ILE A 187 6.74 -13.32 -13.39
C ILE A 187 7.78 -13.45 -14.52
N GLY A 188 9.03 -13.05 -14.27
CA GLY A 188 10.13 -13.22 -15.23
C GLY A 188 10.06 -12.33 -16.47
N ILE A 189 9.49 -11.13 -16.34
CA ILE A 189 9.35 -10.15 -17.42
C ILE A 189 10.24 -8.94 -17.14
N GLU A 190 11.06 -8.54 -18.11
CA GLU A 190 12.02 -7.43 -17.94
C GLU A 190 11.52 -6.09 -18.48
N MET A 191 10.46 -6.07 -19.28
CA MET A 191 9.84 -4.86 -19.81
C MET A 191 8.32 -5.00 -19.84
N GLY A 192 7.62 -4.01 -19.32
CA GLY A 192 6.16 -3.93 -19.26
C GLY A 192 5.69 -2.49 -19.20
N ALA A 193 4.39 -2.29 -18.98
CA ALA A 193 3.85 -0.97 -18.66
C ALA A 193 2.77 -1.04 -17.58
N VAL A 194 2.44 0.10 -16.99
CA VAL A 194 1.34 0.25 -16.01
C VAL A 194 0.32 1.23 -16.58
N TRP A 195 -0.95 0.84 -16.59
CA TRP A 195 -2.03 1.76 -16.90
C TRP A 195 -2.29 2.74 -15.75
N LEU A 196 -2.47 4.01 -16.12
CA LEU A 196 -2.80 5.11 -15.22
C LEU A 196 -4.15 5.74 -15.58
N GLY A 197 -4.71 6.49 -14.63
CA GLY A 197 -5.98 7.18 -14.77
C GLY A 197 -5.79 8.54 -15.39
N ALA A 198 -5.50 8.60 -16.69
CA ALA A 198 -5.46 9.85 -17.44
C ALA A 198 -5.99 9.67 -18.88
N LYS A 199 -6.56 10.75 -19.41
CA LYS A 199 -7.02 10.84 -20.80
C LYS A 199 -6.57 12.16 -21.42
N THR A 200 -6.40 12.19 -22.74
CA THR A 200 -6.11 13.44 -23.44
C THR A 200 -7.30 14.39 -23.37
N ARG A 201 -7.05 15.69 -23.22
CA ARG A 201 -8.12 16.71 -23.30
C ARG A 201 -8.57 16.87 -24.76
N ALA A 202 -9.88 17.02 -24.97
CA ALA A 202 -10.54 16.95 -26.28
C ALA A 202 -10.10 18.02 -27.33
N ALA A 203 -9.19 18.94 -26.99
CA ALA A 203 -8.64 19.98 -27.87
C ALA A 203 -7.11 20.12 -27.79
N CYS A 204 -6.45 19.23 -27.05
CA CYS A 204 -5.06 19.40 -26.64
C CYS A 204 -4.18 18.36 -27.33
N LYS A 205 -3.37 18.84 -28.28
CA LYS A 205 -2.22 18.16 -28.83
C LYS A 205 -0.97 18.72 -28.18
N THR A 206 0.14 17.98 -28.17
CA THR A 206 1.38 18.45 -27.57
C THR A 206 1.83 19.77 -28.18
N GLU A 207 1.70 19.92 -29.50
CA GLU A 207 1.97 21.20 -30.18
C GLU A 207 1.06 22.36 -29.74
N SER A 208 -0.19 22.08 -29.33
CA SER A 208 -1.16 23.15 -29.02
C SER A 208 -1.18 23.57 -27.55
N CYS A 209 -1.00 22.63 -26.63
CA CYS A 209 -1.08 22.89 -25.19
C CYS A 209 0.25 22.68 -24.45
N GLY A 210 1.26 22.08 -25.09
CA GLY A 210 2.49 21.68 -24.42
C GLY A 210 2.36 20.36 -23.66
N ILE A 211 3.51 19.76 -23.35
CA ILE A 211 3.63 18.38 -22.85
C ILE A 211 2.82 18.11 -21.57
N HIS A 212 2.67 19.11 -20.69
CA HIS A 212 2.05 18.94 -19.37
C HIS A 212 0.53 19.16 -19.37
N ASP A 213 -0.02 19.76 -20.42
CA ASP A 213 -1.45 20.10 -20.50
C ASP A 213 -2.22 19.19 -21.47
N THR A 214 -1.52 18.28 -22.17
CA THR A 214 -2.13 17.31 -23.09
C THR A 214 -3.12 16.38 -22.39
N PHE A 215 -2.85 16.05 -21.13
CA PHE A 215 -3.62 15.09 -20.34
C PHE A 215 -4.35 15.72 -19.16
N GLU A 216 -5.43 15.06 -18.75
CA GLU A 216 -6.07 15.27 -17.47
C GLU A 216 -6.21 13.94 -16.72
N TRP A 217 -6.00 13.99 -15.40
CA TRP A 217 -6.23 12.86 -14.52
C TRP A 217 -7.73 12.56 -14.42
N THR A 218 -8.06 11.28 -14.34
CA THR A 218 -9.44 10.78 -14.30
C THR A 218 -9.81 10.20 -12.94
N ASP A 219 -8.90 10.21 -11.98
CA ASP A 219 -9.12 9.68 -10.62
C ASP A 219 -9.93 10.62 -9.72
N GLY A 220 -10.24 11.83 -10.19
CA GLY A 220 -11.06 12.82 -9.48
C GLY A 220 -10.33 13.56 -8.34
N SER A 221 -9.09 13.21 -8.03
CA SER A 221 -8.34 13.77 -6.88
C SER A 221 -6.97 14.31 -7.27
N THR A 222 -6.25 13.64 -8.16
CA THR A 222 -4.94 14.10 -8.60
C THR A 222 -5.08 15.41 -9.37
N SER A 223 -4.34 16.42 -8.93
CA SER A 223 -4.25 17.72 -9.59
C SER A 223 -2.79 18.07 -9.89
N GLY A 224 -2.61 19.04 -10.79
CA GLY A 224 -1.30 19.49 -11.21
C GLY A 224 -0.58 18.55 -12.17
N THR A 225 0.67 18.89 -12.47
CA THR A 225 1.47 18.29 -13.54
C THR A 225 2.77 17.66 -13.06
N GLY A 226 3.01 17.64 -11.74
CA GLY A 226 4.28 17.19 -11.15
C GLY A 226 4.59 15.71 -11.38
N GLY A 227 3.59 14.87 -11.64
CA GLY A 227 3.78 13.47 -12.02
C GLY A 227 4.00 13.23 -13.51
N PHE A 228 3.84 14.26 -14.36
CA PHE A 228 4.01 14.15 -15.81
C PHE A 228 5.48 14.25 -16.22
N VAL A 229 6.17 13.11 -16.20
CA VAL A 229 7.52 12.98 -16.74
C VAL A 229 7.53 11.93 -17.84
N PHE A 230 7.58 12.43 -19.06
CA PHE A 230 7.44 11.66 -20.29
C PHE A 230 8.78 11.12 -20.79
N GLY A 231 8.70 10.07 -21.61
CA GLY A 231 9.82 9.60 -22.40
C GLY A 231 10.25 10.62 -23.45
N LYS A 232 11.38 10.33 -24.10
CA LYS A 232 11.87 11.16 -25.20
C LYS A 232 10.85 11.24 -26.33
N ASN A 233 10.49 12.46 -26.70
CA ASN A 233 9.49 12.82 -27.71
C ASN A 233 8.04 12.51 -27.32
N GLU A 234 7.77 12.21 -26.05
CA GLU A 234 6.42 12.06 -25.53
C GLU A 234 5.96 13.31 -24.74
N PRO A 235 4.64 13.56 -24.66
CA PRO A 235 3.60 12.94 -25.47
C PRO A 235 3.75 13.37 -26.93
N ASP A 236 3.65 12.45 -27.89
CA ASP A 236 3.73 12.82 -29.31
C ASP A 236 2.39 13.40 -29.83
N ASP A 237 2.32 13.77 -31.12
CA ASP A 237 1.11 14.29 -31.77
C ASP A 237 0.34 13.24 -32.59
N GLU A 238 0.67 11.95 -32.45
CA GLU A 238 -0.06 10.86 -33.08
C GLU A 238 -1.55 10.87 -32.72
N ILE A 239 -2.42 10.64 -33.72
CA ILE A 239 -3.87 10.65 -33.55
C ILE A 239 -4.36 9.20 -33.50
N TYR A 240 -4.88 8.79 -32.35
CA TYR A 240 -5.50 7.48 -32.21
C TYR A 240 -6.99 7.50 -32.57
N PRO A 241 -7.57 6.34 -32.98
CA PRO A 241 -9.00 6.20 -33.14
C PRO A 241 -9.73 6.43 -31.81
N GLY A 242 -10.84 7.18 -31.87
CA GLY A 242 -11.51 7.69 -30.68
C GLY A 242 -10.84 8.98 -30.20
N ASN A 243 -11.63 9.98 -29.80
CA ASN A 243 -11.14 11.34 -29.49
C ASN A 243 -10.24 11.42 -28.23
N HIS A 244 -9.67 10.31 -27.75
CA HIS A 244 -8.80 10.29 -26.59
C HIS A 244 -7.70 9.21 -26.65
N ALA A 245 -6.49 9.58 -26.23
CA ALA A 245 -5.43 8.65 -25.88
C ALA A 245 -5.39 8.40 -24.36
N CYS A 246 -4.78 7.28 -23.98
CA CYS A 246 -4.55 6.89 -22.59
C CYS A 246 -3.08 7.08 -22.21
N LEU A 247 -2.80 7.08 -20.92
CA LEU A 247 -1.45 7.23 -20.40
C LEU A 247 -0.98 5.92 -19.78
N GLN A 248 0.20 5.47 -20.19
CA GLN A 248 0.89 4.35 -19.56
C GLN A 248 2.23 4.79 -19.00
N GLN A 249 2.68 4.11 -17.96
CA GLN A 249 4.03 4.26 -17.42
C GLN A 249 4.87 3.08 -17.89
N ILE A 250 6.00 3.35 -18.55
CA ILE A 250 6.90 2.32 -19.07
C ILE A 250 7.76 1.77 -17.93
N ILE A 251 7.78 0.45 -17.79
CA ILE A 251 8.54 -0.27 -16.77
C ILE A 251 9.64 -1.05 -17.46
N MET A 252 10.88 -0.74 -17.11
CA MET A 252 12.06 -1.38 -17.70
C MET A 252 13.02 -1.81 -16.60
N SER A 253 13.44 -3.08 -16.63
CA SER A 253 14.51 -3.57 -15.77
C SER A 253 15.85 -2.93 -16.16
N PRO A 254 16.73 -2.61 -15.19
CA PRO A 254 18.11 -2.25 -15.49
C PRO A 254 18.88 -3.32 -16.30
N THR A 255 18.45 -4.59 -16.20
CA THR A 255 19.06 -5.72 -16.92
C THR A 255 18.46 -5.96 -18.30
N PHE A 256 17.40 -5.24 -18.68
CA PHE A 256 16.68 -5.47 -19.92
C PHE A 256 17.61 -5.37 -21.14
N VAL A 257 17.70 -6.44 -21.92
CA VAL A 257 18.44 -6.48 -23.18
C VAL A 257 17.44 -6.57 -24.34
N PRO A 258 17.32 -5.53 -25.18
CA PRO A 258 16.37 -5.54 -26.28
C PRO A 258 16.82 -6.54 -27.35
N SER A 259 15.87 -7.35 -27.81
CA SER A 259 16.07 -8.43 -28.79
C SER A 259 15.47 -8.10 -30.16
N THR A 260 14.46 -7.23 -30.21
CA THR A 260 13.84 -6.75 -31.45
C THR A 260 14.19 -5.28 -31.73
N ASP A 261 13.97 -4.81 -32.95
CA ASP A 261 14.21 -3.40 -33.28
C ASP A 261 13.23 -2.46 -32.55
N GLU A 262 11.99 -2.90 -32.34
CA GLU A 262 10.99 -2.20 -31.53
C GLU A 262 11.43 -2.07 -30.06
N GLU A 263 11.98 -3.13 -29.47
CA GLU A 263 12.54 -3.08 -28.11
C GLU A 263 13.77 -2.17 -28.01
N LYS A 264 14.61 -2.12 -29.05
CA LYS A 264 15.75 -1.19 -29.11
C LYS A 264 15.26 0.26 -29.17
N GLU A 265 14.23 0.53 -29.96
CA GLU A 265 13.61 1.85 -30.04
C GLU A 265 13.02 2.27 -28.69
N MET A 266 12.23 1.40 -28.05
CA MET A 266 11.68 1.64 -26.71
C MET A 266 12.79 1.95 -25.69
N LYS A 267 13.87 1.16 -25.65
CA LYS A 267 15.01 1.40 -24.77
C LYS A 267 15.75 2.72 -25.07
N SER A 268 15.68 3.21 -26.30
CA SER A 268 16.28 4.49 -26.68
C SER A 268 15.41 5.70 -26.31
N LYS A 269 14.10 5.50 -26.13
CA LYS A 269 13.12 6.56 -25.84
C LYS A 269 12.76 6.67 -24.37
N PHE A 270 12.68 5.54 -23.67
CA PHE A 270 12.11 5.47 -22.33
C PHE A 270 13.10 4.96 -21.30
N GLN A 271 13.10 5.62 -20.15
CA GLN A 271 13.65 5.12 -18.90
C GLN A 271 12.55 4.54 -18.03
N HIS A 272 12.95 3.71 -17.06
CA HIS A 272 12.05 3.16 -16.06
C HIS A 272 11.20 4.24 -15.38
N GLY A 273 9.88 4.10 -15.44
CA GLY A 273 8.91 4.99 -14.81
C GLY A 273 8.52 6.22 -15.63
N GLU A 274 9.05 6.41 -16.84
CA GLU A 274 8.63 7.48 -17.76
C GLU A 274 7.28 7.18 -18.40
N LEU A 275 6.55 8.25 -18.73
CA LEU A 275 5.20 8.19 -19.26
C LEU A 275 5.20 8.16 -20.79
N ASP A 276 4.20 7.48 -21.33
CA ASP A 276 3.99 7.27 -22.74
C ASP A 276 2.51 7.47 -23.10
N LYS A 277 2.24 8.26 -24.14
CA LYS A 277 0.88 8.41 -24.69
C LYS A 277 0.59 7.17 -25.53
N TYR A 278 -0.52 6.50 -25.27
CA TYR A 278 -0.81 5.25 -25.95
C TYR A 278 -2.29 5.02 -26.24
N LYS A 279 -2.57 4.22 -27.27
CA LYS A 279 -3.93 3.78 -27.62
C LYS A 279 -4.58 2.97 -26.48
N CYS A 280 -5.80 3.34 -26.11
CA CYS A 280 -6.49 2.75 -24.94
C CYS A 280 -6.86 1.26 -25.11
N GLU A 281 -7.26 0.85 -26.33
CA GLU A 281 -7.94 -0.43 -26.59
C GLU A 281 -7.05 -1.54 -27.17
N SER A 282 -5.86 -1.22 -27.67
CA SER A 282 -5.03 -2.19 -28.39
C SER A 282 -3.58 -2.15 -27.89
N PRO A 283 -3.16 -3.05 -27.00
CA PRO A 283 -1.77 -3.11 -26.57
C PRO A 283 -0.92 -3.83 -27.62
N GLU A 284 0.02 -3.14 -28.29
CA GLU A 284 1.03 -3.82 -29.12
C GLU A 284 2.29 -4.08 -28.30
N HIS A 285 3.05 -3.04 -27.96
CA HIS A 285 4.24 -3.13 -27.12
C HIS A 285 4.27 -1.99 -26.08
N PRO A 286 4.71 -2.27 -24.84
CA PRO A 286 4.92 -3.61 -24.28
C PRO A 286 3.59 -4.38 -24.13
N LYS A 287 3.61 -5.69 -24.44
CA LYS A 287 2.41 -6.55 -24.40
C LYS A 287 1.87 -6.72 -22.99
N THR A 288 2.78 -6.94 -22.05
CA THR A 288 2.45 -7.10 -20.64
C THR A 288 2.14 -5.76 -20.02
N ARG A 289 0.92 -5.63 -19.47
CA ARG A 289 0.45 -4.44 -18.79
C ARG A 289 -0.12 -4.74 -17.43
N LEU A 290 0.37 -3.99 -16.46
CA LEU A 290 -0.14 -3.88 -15.11
C LEU A 290 -1.14 -2.73 -15.04
N TYR A 291 -1.78 -2.60 -13.89
CA TYR A 291 -2.67 -1.50 -13.55
C TYR A 291 -2.30 -0.95 -12.18
N ALA A 292 -2.52 0.34 -11.96
CA ALA A 292 -2.38 0.98 -10.66
C ALA A 292 -3.73 1.53 -10.21
N SER A 293 -4.38 0.84 -9.26
CA SER A 293 -5.66 1.22 -8.66
C SER A 293 -5.45 2.11 -7.46
N CYS A 294 -6.21 3.19 -7.30
CA CYS A 294 -6.19 4.03 -6.11
C CYS A 294 -7.52 4.10 -5.38
N LYS A 295 -7.42 4.37 -4.08
CA LYS A 295 -8.53 4.83 -3.23
C LYS A 295 -8.13 6.11 -2.53
N VAL A 296 -9.04 7.08 -2.53
CA VAL A 296 -8.86 8.35 -1.82
C VAL A 296 -9.21 8.17 -0.35
N CYS A 297 -10.33 7.50 -0.10
CA CYS A 297 -10.89 7.31 1.22
C CYS A 297 -10.22 6.11 1.91
N SER A 298 -9.23 6.41 2.75
CA SER A 298 -8.61 5.41 3.63
C SER A 298 -9.61 4.90 4.66
N LYS A 299 -9.44 3.65 5.14
CA LYS A 299 -10.29 3.12 6.20
C LYS A 299 -9.99 3.85 7.51
N ILE A 300 -11.04 4.29 8.19
CA ILE A 300 -10.94 5.09 9.43
C ILE A 300 -11.30 4.31 10.70
N TYR A 301 -11.59 3.01 10.61
CA TYR A 301 -11.78 2.20 11.81
C TYR A 301 -10.47 2.09 12.59
N ASP A 302 -10.51 2.21 13.91
CA ASP A 302 -9.34 2.12 14.77
C ASP A 302 -8.68 0.73 14.71
N SER A 303 -7.66 0.62 13.86
CA SER A 303 -6.85 -0.60 13.75
C SER A 303 -5.91 -0.84 14.93
N SER A 304 -5.77 0.13 15.86
CA SER A 304 -5.00 -0.05 17.08
C SER A 304 -5.81 -0.67 18.22
N CYS A 305 -7.11 -0.87 18.01
CA CYS A 305 -7.95 -1.52 18.98
C CYS A 305 -7.57 -3.00 19.19
N VAL A 306 -7.15 -3.34 20.41
CA VAL A 306 -6.70 -4.70 20.78
C VAL A 306 -7.69 -5.49 21.63
N GLY A 307 -8.91 -4.96 21.85
CA GLY A 307 -9.88 -5.57 22.75
C GLY A 307 -9.76 -5.05 24.19
N ASP A 308 -10.37 -5.78 25.13
CA ASP A 308 -10.18 -5.55 26.56
C ASP A 308 -8.77 -5.97 26.99
N ASP A 309 -7.94 -4.99 27.33
CA ASP A 309 -6.58 -5.19 27.80
C ASP A 309 -6.48 -5.27 29.34
N GLY A 310 -7.62 -5.19 30.05
CA GLY A 310 -7.69 -5.20 31.51
C GLY A 310 -7.24 -3.89 32.17
N SER A 311 -6.98 -2.83 31.39
CA SER A 311 -6.69 -1.49 31.90
C SER A 311 -7.97 -0.83 32.43
N TYR A 312 -7.85 -0.07 33.53
CA TYR A 312 -8.97 0.74 34.02
C TYR A 312 -9.21 1.93 33.07
N GLY A 313 -10.10 1.75 32.11
CA GLY A 313 -10.53 2.76 31.15
C GLY A 313 -10.84 2.16 29.78
N GLY A 314 -12.13 2.15 29.42
CA GLY A 314 -12.70 1.91 28.09
C GLY A 314 -12.00 0.88 27.21
N TRP A 315 -12.55 -0.34 27.14
CA TRP A 315 -12.16 -1.31 26.13
C TRP A 315 -12.84 -0.98 24.80
N CYS A 316 -12.25 -1.43 23.69
CA CYS A 316 -12.80 -1.25 22.35
C CYS A 316 -12.96 -2.60 21.64
N VAL A 317 -13.78 -2.64 20.59
CA VAL A 317 -13.97 -3.85 19.77
C VAL A 317 -12.96 -3.87 18.62
N PRO A 318 -12.18 -4.94 18.41
CA PRO A 318 -11.31 -5.06 17.26
C PRO A 318 -12.08 -4.97 15.93
N ALA A 319 -11.42 -4.46 14.87
CA ALA A 319 -12.04 -4.26 13.57
C ALA A 319 -12.65 -5.56 12.97
N ASP A 320 -12.00 -6.71 13.21
CA ASP A 320 -12.45 -8.02 12.71
C ASP A 320 -13.75 -8.50 13.39
N ASP A 321 -14.08 -7.97 14.57
CA ASP A 321 -15.28 -8.28 15.35
C ASP A 321 -16.42 -7.26 15.10
N VAL A 322 -16.18 -6.25 14.27
CA VAL A 322 -17.19 -5.28 13.84
C VAL A 322 -17.58 -5.55 12.40
N PRO A 323 -18.87 -5.65 12.06
CA PRO A 323 -19.34 -5.90 10.69
C PRO A 323 -19.26 -4.64 9.82
N ILE A 324 -18.09 -4.01 9.75
CA ILE A 324 -17.88 -2.79 9.00
C ILE A 324 -17.62 -3.08 7.51
N THR A 325 -18.36 -2.39 6.65
CA THR A 325 -18.16 -2.46 5.19
C THR A 325 -18.05 -1.05 4.62
N TYR A 326 -16.99 -0.82 3.86
CA TYR A 326 -16.78 0.41 3.10
C TYR A 326 -17.35 0.20 1.69
N THR A 327 -18.17 1.14 1.22
CA THR A 327 -18.92 1.03 -0.02
C THR A 327 -18.74 2.27 -0.85
N LEU A 328 -18.28 2.11 -2.10
CA LEU A 328 -18.25 3.18 -3.08
C LEU A 328 -19.63 3.30 -3.76
N GLY A 329 -20.18 4.51 -3.80
CA GLY A 329 -21.43 4.82 -4.49
C GLY A 329 -22.43 5.55 -3.60
N ASN A 330 -23.70 5.63 -4.02
CA ASN A 330 -24.72 6.32 -3.24
C ASN A 330 -24.97 5.64 -1.88
N PRO A 331 -24.76 6.33 -0.76
CA PRO A 331 -25.21 5.87 0.55
C PRO A 331 -26.75 5.79 0.64
N PRO A 332 -27.30 4.77 1.32
CA PRO A 332 -28.73 4.48 1.34
C PRO A 332 -29.60 5.49 2.11
N ALA A 333 -29.00 6.47 2.79
CA ALA A 333 -29.70 7.35 3.72
C ALA A 333 -29.41 8.85 3.59
N ILE A 334 -28.52 9.28 2.67
CA ILE A 334 -28.24 10.71 2.45
C ILE A 334 -28.45 11.07 0.98
N GLY A 335 -29.39 12.00 0.73
CA GLY A 335 -29.78 12.44 -0.62
C GLY A 335 -28.80 13.42 -1.27
N PHE A 336 -27.71 13.77 -0.60
CA PHE A 336 -26.72 14.76 -1.06
C PHE A 336 -25.36 14.16 -1.45
N ALA A 337 -25.08 12.91 -1.08
CA ALA A 337 -23.83 12.27 -1.47
C ALA A 337 -23.79 11.99 -2.96
N THR A 338 -22.61 12.20 -3.55
CA THR A 338 -22.42 11.97 -4.97
C THR A 338 -22.29 10.46 -5.25
N PRO A 339 -22.59 9.99 -6.48
CA PRO A 339 -22.43 8.59 -6.86
C PRO A 339 -21.00 8.06 -6.83
N THR A 340 -20.05 8.89 -6.41
CA THR A 340 -18.63 8.59 -6.32
C THR A 340 -18.12 8.61 -4.89
N ASP A 341 -18.94 8.91 -3.88
CA ASP A 341 -18.46 8.95 -2.49
C ASP A 341 -18.32 7.55 -1.90
N CYS A 342 -17.30 7.37 -1.07
CA CYS A 342 -17.16 6.18 -0.24
C CYS A 342 -17.95 6.38 1.05
N TRP A 343 -18.64 5.36 1.52
CA TRP A 343 -19.41 5.44 2.75
C TRP A 343 -19.35 4.14 3.52
N THR A 344 -19.65 4.23 4.80
CA THR A 344 -19.76 3.09 5.69
C THR A 344 -20.77 3.39 6.79
N ASP A 345 -21.37 2.34 7.31
CA ASP A 345 -22.28 2.41 8.45
C ASP A 345 -21.62 1.68 9.61
N LEU A 346 -21.37 2.42 10.70
CA LEU A 346 -20.80 1.86 11.90
C LEU A 346 -21.91 1.30 12.79
N THR A 347 -22.13 -0.02 12.66
CA THR A 347 -23.00 -0.78 13.57
C THR A 347 -22.17 -1.52 14.61
N CYS A 348 -22.22 -1.06 15.86
CA CYS A 348 -21.47 -1.65 16.97
C CYS A 348 -22.20 -2.85 17.60
N PRO A 349 -21.47 -3.89 18.06
CA PRO A 349 -22.07 -5.02 18.77
C PRO A 349 -22.84 -4.62 20.03
N SER A 350 -23.80 -5.46 20.43
CA SER A 350 -24.60 -5.24 21.65
C SER A 350 -23.72 -5.02 22.89
N GLY A 351 -24.04 -4.00 23.68
CA GLY A 351 -23.27 -3.64 24.88
C GLY A 351 -22.10 -2.69 24.62
N THR A 352 -21.90 -2.26 23.37
CA THR A 352 -20.90 -1.24 23.01
C THR A 352 -21.57 -0.03 22.37
N THR A 353 -20.93 1.13 22.49
CA THR A 353 -21.32 2.38 21.85
C THR A 353 -20.34 2.75 20.75
N ARG A 354 -20.81 3.51 19.78
CA ARG A 354 -19.97 4.05 18.70
C ARG A 354 -19.25 5.30 19.19
N GLU A 355 -18.00 5.46 18.78
CA GLU A 355 -17.22 6.65 19.03
C GLU A 355 -16.56 7.12 17.73
N PHE A 356 -16.77 8.38 17.38
CA PHE A 356 -16.13 9.08 16.27
C PHE A 356 -15.21 10.17 16.82
N LEU A 357 -14.01 10.28 16.28
CA LEU A 357 -13.08 11.36 16.61
C LEU A 357 -13.19 12.50 15.59
N ILE A 358 -13.89 13.57 15.99
CA ILE A 358 -14.08 14.80 15.23
C ILE A 358 -12.86 15.71 15.41
N ASP A 359 -12.32 16.24 14.30
CA ASP A 359 -11.09 17.04 14.22
C ASP A 359 -9.92 16.42 14.99
N GLY A 360 -9.89 15.09 15.01
CA GLY A 360 -8.86 14.30 15.69
C GLY A 360 -8.88 14.34 17.21
N SER A 361 -9.83 15.04 17.84
CA SER A 361 -9.74 15.33 19.29
C SER A 361 -11.06 15.19 20.05
N ILE A 362 -12.21 15.31 19.39
CA ILE A 362 -13.51 15.37 20.07
C ILE A 362 -14.25 14.05 19.85
N PRO A 363 -14.37 13.17 20.87
CA PRO A 363 -15.19 11.98 20.77
C PRO A 363 -16.67 12.36 20.69
N SER A 364 -17.38 11.73 19.76
CA SER A 364 -18.82 11.90 19.55
C SER A 364 -19.47 10.54 19.32
N GLU A 365 -20.67 10.33 19.86
CA GLU A 365 -21.48 9.16 19.54
C GLU A 365 -22.16 9.27 18.16
N GLY A 366 -21.87 10.32 17.40
CA GLY A 366 -22.54 10.60 16.13
C GLY A 366 -24.01 10.93 16.37
N ASN A 367 -24.93 10.16 15.76
CA ASN A 367 -26.36 10.41 15.88
C ASN A 367 -26.83 10.28 17.35
N PRO A 368 -27.32 11.36 18.01
CA PRO A 368 -27.70 11.31 19.42
C PRO A 368 -28.96 10.49 19.70
N TYR A 369 -29.70 10.08 18.67
CA TYR A 369 -30.96 9.33 18.79
C TYR A 369 -30.78 7.81 18.74
N GLY A 370 -29.55 7.31 18.86
CA GLY A 370 -29.28 5.86 18.88
C GLY A 370 -29.29 5.18 17.50
N ALA A 371 -29.76 5.87 16.45
CA ALA A 371 -29.80 5.33 15.09
C ALA A 371 -28.39 5.19 14.48
N GLN A 372 -28.31 4.38 13.41
CA GLN A 372 -27.10 4.20 12.60
C GLN A 372 -26.50 5.56 12.22
N THR A 373 -25.18 5.68 12.37
CA THR A 373 -24.44 6.88 11.97
C THR A 373 -23.67 6.55 10.71
N LEU A 374 -24.16 7.07 9.60
CA LEU A 374 -23.51 6.99 8.31
C LEU A 374 -22.28 7.89 8.30
N ALA A 375 -21.12 7.30 8.00
CA ALA A 375 -19.90 8.02 7.67
C ALA A 375 -19.71 8.00 6.15
N TYR A 376 -19.32 9.11 5.57
CA TYR A 376 -19.02 9.22 4.14
C TYR A 376 -17.73 9.99 3.91
N CYS A 377 -17.10 9.76 2.77
CA CYS A 377 -15.88 10.39 2.32
C CYS A 377 -15.97 10.68 0.84
N GLU A 378 -15.59 11.89 0.46
CA GLU A 378 -15.57 12.31 -0.93
C GLU A 378 -14.38 11.62 -1.63
N GLU A 379 -14.61 10.91 -2.73
CA GLU A 379 -13.50 10.33 -3.52
C GLU A 379 -12.98 11.30 -4.58
N SER A 380 -13.57 12.49 -4.71
CA SER A 380 -13.15 13.47 -5.71
C SER A 380 -13.40 14.91 -5.27
N GLY A 381 -12.74 15.85 -5.93
CA GLY A 381 -12.93 17.28 -5.68
C GLY A 381 -12.10 17.84 -4.50
N PRO A 382 -12.38 19.07 -4.07
CA PRO A 382 -11.56 19.79 -3.09
C PRO A 382 -11.52 19.17 -1.69
N ALA A 383 -12.51 18.36 -1.31
CA ALA A 383 -12.55 17.64 -0.03
C ALA A 383 -12.34 16.13 -0.20
N ALA A 384 -11.73 15.72 -1.33
CA ALA A 384 -11.36 14.33 -1.57
C ALA A 384 -10.53 13.76 -0.40
N GLY A 385 -10.99 12.65 0.19
CA GLY A 385 -10.32 11.96 1.30
C GLY A 385 -10.79 12.40 2.69
N VAL A 386 -11.62 13.43 2.77
CA VAL A 386 -12.18 13.92 4.04
C VAL A 386 -13.38 13.06 4.40
N TRP A 387 -13.32 12.40 5.55
CA TRP A 387 -14.46 11.68 6.11
C TRP A 387 -15.34 12.59 6.97
N ARG A 388 -16.66 12.41 6.91
CA ARG A 388 -17.68 13.19 7.64
C ARG A 388 -18.84 12.31 8.12
N ILE A 389 -19.60 12.82 9.08
CA ILE A 389 -20.90 12.28 9.54
C ILE A 389 -21.95 13.40 9.56
N TRP A 390 -23.23 13.04 9.46
CA TRP A 390 -24.37 13.97 9.45
C TRP A 390 -24.43 14.98 10.61
N VAL A 391 -23.85 14.64 11.77
CA VAL A 391 -23.88 15.52 12.96
C VAL A 391 -22.74 16.54 12.93
N ALA A 392 -21.79 16.39 12.00
CA ALA A 392 -20.54 17.12 11.94
C ALA A 392 -20.17 17.45 10.49
N ASP A 393 -21.15 17.81 9.64
CA ASP A 393 -20.95 18.02 8.19
C ASP A 393 -19.83 19.03 7.84
N ASP A 394 -19.42 19.90 8.79
CA ASP A 394 -18.32 20.85 8.63
C ASP A 394 -16.97 20.38 9.22
N HIS A 395 -16.92 19.22 9.88
CA HIS A 395 -15.76 18.76 10.64
C HIS A 395 -15.31 17.37 10.16
N GLU A 396 -14.01 17.13 10.16
CA GLU A 396 -13.43 15.89 9.68
C GLU A 396 -13.49 14.82 10.77
N ILE A 397 -13.97 13.62 10.44
CA ILE A 397 -13.76 12.46 11.30
C ILE A 397 -12.48 11.77 10.84
N THR A 398 -11.54 11.56 11.75
CA THR A 398 -10.25 10.93 11.40
C THR A 398 -10.13 9.51 11.95
N ASN A 399 -11.11 9.07 12.75
CA ASN A 399 -11.18 7.70 13.29
C ASN A 399 -12.58 7.40 13.82
N MET A 400 -12.93 6.12 13.80
CA MET A 400 -14.10 5.61 14.48
C MET A 400 -13.84 4.23 15.10
N ARG A 401 -14.57 3.90 16.16
CA ARG A 401 -14.46 2.61 16.86
C ARG A 401 -15.73 2.30 17.65
N CYS A 402 -15.84 1.05 18.10
CA CYS A 402 -16.83 0.66 19.10
C CYS A 402 -16.15 0.54 20.46
N VAL A 403 -16.74 1.12 21.49
CA VAL A 403 -16.21 1.17 22.87
C VAL A 403 -17.24 0.63 23.85
N GLY A 404 -16.82 0.08 24.99
CA GLY A 404 -17.73 -0.49 25.99
C GLY A 404 -17.30 -0.28 27.43
#